data_AF-A0A6P0VDN6-F1
#
_entry.id   AF-A0A6P0VDN6-F1
#
_cell.length_a   1.000
_cell.length_b   1.000
_cell.length_c   1.000
_cell.angle_alpha   90.00
_cell.angle_beta   90.00
_cell.angle_gamma   90.00
#
_symmetry.space_group_name_H-M   'P 1'
#
loop_
_entity.id
_entity.type
_entity.pdbx_description
1 polymer ?
#
loop_
_entity_poly.entity_id
_entity_poly.type
_entity_poly.pdbx_seq_one_letter_code
_entity_poly.pdbx_strand_id
1 'polypeptide(L)'
;MNKFKTTEGRRVAQEIVAIREVLKKSGYRIRKQPKKPSWTVYVTDDKSYRLTYQPAPISDWVLQPQDNDASRHTLFNLIQRALTKRPVNITTIGIS
;
A
#
# COMPACT_ATOMS: atom_id res chain seq x y z
N MET A 1 14.71 22.01 -11.18
CA MET A 1 13.33 21.88 -10.68
C MET A 1 12.89 20.41 -10.80
N ASN A 2 12.64 19.75 -9.67
CA ASN A 2 12.82 18.31 -9.48
C ASN A 2 11.71 17.44 -10.11
N LYS A 3 11.97 16.84 -11.28
CA LYS A 3 11.07 15.87 -11.94
C LYS A 3 10.82 14.58 -11.14
N PHE A 4 11.61 14.30 -10.10
CA PHE A 4 11.53 13.07 -9.30
C PHE A 4 10.35 13.03 -8.30
N LYS A 5 9.92 14.18 -7.76
CA LYS A 5 8.84 14.22 -6.75
C LYS A 5 7.46 13.82 -7.32
N THR A 6 7.23 14.10 -8.60
CA THR A 6 5.94 13.83 -9.26
C THR A 6 5.73 12.35 -9.56
N THR A 7 6.81 11.62 -9.87
CA THR A 7 6.74 10.19 -10.22
C THR A 7 6.52 9.31 -8.99
N GLU A 8 7.19 9.60 -7.88
CA GLU A 8 7.01 8.86 -6.63
C GLU A 8 5.59 9.02 -6.08
N GLY A 9 5.06 10.25 -6.04
CA GLY A 9 3.69 10.50 -5.59
C GLY A 9 2.66 9.72 -6.41
N ARG A 10 2.84 9.66 -7.74
CA ARG A 10 1.97 8.88 -8.63
C ARG A 10 2.08 7.37 -8.36
N ARG A 11 3.31 6.87 -8.16
CA ARG A 11 3.55 5.45 -7.86
C ARG A 11 2.87 5.05 -6.55
N VAL A 12 3.08 5.80 -5.48
CA VAL A 12 2.47 5.56 -4.16
C VAL A 12 0.94 5.60 -4.25
N ALA A 13 0.39 6.51 -5.06
CA ALA A 13 -1.06 6.58 -5.29
C ALA A 13 -1.62 5.34 -5.99
N GLN A 14 -0.90 4.76 -6.96
CA GLN A 14 -1.32 3.51 -7.60
C GLN A 14 -1.15 2.30 -6.68
N GLU A 15 -0.04 2.25 -5.95
CA GLU A 15 0.26 1.19 -4.99
C GLU A 15 -0.80 1.13 -3.88
N ILE A 16 -1.20 2.28 -3.31
CA ILE A 16 -2.24 2.27 -2.27
C ILE A 16 -3.60 1.85 -2.82
N VAL A 17 -3.92 2.13 -4.09
CA VAL A 17 -5.16 1.64 -4.72
C VAL A 17 -5.13 0.12 -4.82
N ALA A 18 -4.03 -0.45 -5.34
CA ALA A 18 -3.86 -1.90 -5.45
C ALA A 18 -3.89 -2.59 -4.08
N ILE A 19 -3.21 -2.02 -3.08
CA ILE A 19 -3.22 -2.51 -1.70
C ILE A 19 -4.65 -2.51 -1.16
N ARG A 20 -5.38 -1.39 -1.29
CA ARG A 20 -6.77 -1.30 -0.82
C ARG A 20 -7.68 -2.34 -1.47
N GLU A 21 -7.50 -2.59 -2.77
CA GLU A 21 -8.28 -3.60 -3.49
C GLU A 21 -8.01 -5.02 -2.97
N VAL A 22 -6.74 -5.41 -2.82
CA VAL A 22 -6.37 -6.73 -2.32
C VAL A 22 -6.84 -6.91 -0.88
N LEU A 23 -6.65 -5.90 -0.03
CA LEU A 23 -7.13 -5.94 1.36
C LEU A 23 -8.64 -6.09 1.45
N LYS A 24 -9.39 -5.32 0.65
CA LYS A 24 -10.86 -5.43 0.59
C LYS A 24 -11.31 -6.81 0.10
N LYS A 25 -10.64 -7.37 -0.91
CA LYS A 25 -10.91 -8.74 -1.41
C LYS A 25 -10.62 -9.81 -0.36
N SER A 26 -9.61 -9.61 0.48
CA SER A 26 -9.27 -10.48 1.60
C SER A 26 -10.14 -10.25 2.84
N GLY A 27 -11.12 -9.33 2.80
CA GLY A 27 -12.02 -9.03 3.92
C GLY A 27 -11.46 -8.04 4.95
N TYR A 28 -10.28 -7.47 4.73
CA TYR A 28 -9.69 -6.48 5.62
C TYR A 28 -10.29 -5.09 5.41
N ARG A 29 -10.47 -4.36 6.51
CA ARG A 29 -10.93 -2.98 6.48
C ARG A 29 -9.74 -2.03 6.54
N ILE A 30 -9.63 -1.11 5.59
CA ILE A 30 -8.56 -0.11 5.54
C ILE A 30 -9.15 1.31 5.59
N ARG A 31 -8.58 2.16 6.45
CA ARG A 31 -8.95 3.57 6.60
C ARG A 31 -7.73 4.47 6.47
N LYS A 32 -7.84 5.51 5.65
CA LYS A 32 -6.81 6.56 5.56
C LYS A 32 -6.87 7.43 6.82
N GLN A 33 -5.73 7.72 7.42
CA GLN A 33 -5.68 8.66 8.53
C GLN A 33 -5.75 10.11 8.04
N PRO A 34 -6.52 10.97 8.71
CA PRO A 34 -6.55 12.40 8.40
C PRO A 34 -5.17 13.01 8.64
N LYS A 35 -4.73 13.91 7.74
CA LYS A 35 -3.49 14.69 7.83
C LYS A 35 -2.16 13.91 7.76
N LYS A 36 -2.16 12.58 7.53
CA LYS A 36 -0.94 11.77 7.42
C LYS A 36 -0.97 10.82 6.21
N PRO A 37 0.19 10.52 5.58
CA PRO A 37 0.32 9.46 4.58
C PRO A 37 0.38 8.07 5.24
N SER A 38 -0.60 7.80 6.10
CA SER A 38 -0.71 6.56 6.86
C SER A 38 -2.14 6.02 6.80
N TRP A 39 -2.26 4.70 6.75
CA TRP A 39 -3.51 3.98 6.66
C TRP A 39 -3.58 2.95 7.79
N THR A 40 -4.70 2.92 8.50
CA THR A 40 -4.98 1.88 9.48
C THR A 40 -5.66 0.71 8.78
N VAL A 41 -5.09 -0.48 8.93
CA VAL A 41 -5.65 -1.75 8.48
C VAL A 41 -6.15 -2.50 9.71
N TYR A 42 -7.44 -2.78 9.76
CA TYR A 42 -8.06 -3.55 10.83
C TYR A 42 -8.05 -5.02 10.45
N VAL A 43 -7.42 -5.83 11.29
CA VAL A 43 -7.35 -7.29 11.15
C VAL A 43 -8.45 -7.94 11.97
N THR A 44 -8.67 -7.45 13.19
CA THR A 44 -9.83 -7.77 14.04
C THR A 44 -10.35 -6.47 14.67
N ASP A 45 -11.39 -6.56 15.50
CA ASP A 45 -11.93 -5.39 16.23
C ASP A 45 -10.90 -4.79 17.21
N ASP A 46 -10.06 -5.65 17.80
CA ASP A 46 -9.01 -5.26 18.77
C ASP A 46 -7.62 -5.08 18.13
N LYS A 47 -7.37 -5.71 16.97
CA LYS A 47 -6.06 -5.70 16.31
C LYS A 47 -6.07 -4.89 15.03
N SER A 48 -5.27 -3.85 15.00
CA SER A 48 -5.05 -3.04 13.81
C SER A 48 -3.57 -2.70 13.60
N TYR A 49 -3.19 -2.56 12.34
CA TYR A 49 -1.84 -2.19 11.93
C TYR A 49 -1.87 -0.86 11.18
N ARG A 50 -0.85 -0.04 11.39
CA ARG A 50 -0.61 1.20 10.66
C ARG A 50 0.35 0.95 9.50
N LEU A 51 -0.18 1.01 8.30
CA LEU A 51 0.55 1.03 7.05
C LEU A 51 0.99 2.47 6.74
N THR A 52 2.28 2.72 6.63
CA THR A 52 2.83 4.06 6.34
C THR A 52 3.83 3.95 5.19
N TYR A 53 3.74 4.84 4.21
CA TYR A 53 4.75 4.93 3.17
C TYR A 53 5.96 5.72 3.70
N GLN A 54 7.14 5.13 3.67
CA GLN A 54 8.39 5.82 4.01
C GLN A 54 9.06 6.28 2.71
N PRO A 55 9.25 7.60 2.51
CA PRO A 55 10.00 8.11 1.36
C PRO A 55 11.48 7.70 1.43
N ALA A 56 12.24 8.03 0.39
CA ALA A 56 13.68 7.76 0.31
C ALA A 56 14.40 8.06 1.64
N PRO A 57 15.33 7.19 2.08
CA PRO A 57 16.05 6.18 1.29
C PRO A 57 15.36 4.81 1.14
N ILE A 58 14.26 4.57 1.84
CA ILE A 58 13.60 3.25 1.85
C ILE A 58 12.61 3.13 0.68
N SER A 59 11.83 4.19 0.40
CA SER A 59 10.81 4.22 -0.66
C SER A 59 9.88 2.99 -0.65
N ASP A 60 9.47 2.56 0.54
CA ASP A 60 8.73 1.31 0.78
C ASP A 60 7.60 1.50 1.80
N TRP A 61 6.73 0.49 1.87
CA TRP A 61 5.54 0.44 2.69
C TRP A 61 5.82 -0.29 4.01
N VAL A 62 5.74 0.44 5.12
CA VAL A 62 6.05 -0.10 6.45
C VAL A 62 4.77 -0.33 7.24
N LEU A 63 4.62 -1.55 7.77
CA LEU A 63 3.56 -1.93 8.70
C LEU A 63 4.08 -1.82 10.15
N GLN A 64 3.38 -1.02 10.96
CA GLN A 64 3.63 -0.85 12.39
C GLN A 64 2.39 -1.27 13.21
N PRO A 65 2.52 -1.83 14.43
CA PRO A 65 3.77 -2.25 15.06
C PRO A 65 4.51 -3.36 14.30
N GLN A 66 5.82 -3.46 14.57
CA GLN A 66 6.67 -4.53 14.04
C GLN A 66 6.72 -5.66 15.08
N ASP A 67 5.61 -6.36 15.19
CA ASP A 67 5.47 -7.58 15.99
C ASP A 67 5.74 -8.84 15.13
N ASN A 68 5.90 -9.98 15.80
CA ASN A 68 6.06 -11.29 15.17
C ASN A 68 4.71 -12.02 14.98
N ASP A 69 3.60 -11.28 14.89
CA ASP A 69 2.29 -11.91 14.75
C ASP A 69 2.09 -12.50 13.36
N ALA A 70 1.60 -13.73 13.28
CA ALA A 70 1.30 -14.39 12.01
C ALA A 70 0.33 -13.59 11.12
N SER A 71 -0.58 -12.83 11.73
CA SER A 71 -1.51 -11.96 11.00
C SER A 71 -0.78 -10.82 10.30
N ARG A 72 0.25 -10.25 10.93
CA ARG A 72 1.10 -9.21 10.32
C ARG A 72 1.86 -9.77 9.13
N HIS A 73 2.46 -10.95 9.26
CA HIS A 73 3.16 -11.61 8.15
C HIS A 73 2.22 -11.87 6.96
N THR A 74 1.01 -12.37 7.24
CA THR A 74 -0.02 -12.59 6.21
C THR A 74 -0.41 -11.28 5.52
N LEU A 75 -0.64 -10.22 6.30
CA LEU A 75 -0.98 -8.91 5.80
C LEU A 75 0.15 -8.30 4.96
N PHE A 76 1.39 -8.38 5.43
CA PHE A 76 2.56 -7.90 4.71
C PHE A 76 2.74 -8.66 3.40
N ASN A 77 2.57 -9.99 3.40
CA ASN A 77 2.61 -10.79 2.17
C ASN A 77 1.50 -10.39 1.18
N LEU A 78 0.28 -10.07 1.64
CA LEU A 78 -0.78 -9.57 0.77
C LEU A 78 -0.42 -8.22 0.14
N ILE A 79 0.14 -7.31 0.93
CA ILE A 79 0.63 -6.01 0.46
C ILE A 79 1.74 -6.20 -0.57
N GLN A 80 2.74 -7.01 -0.27
CA GLN A 80 3.83 -7.33 -1.19
C GLN A 80 3.31 -7.95 -2.49
N ARG A 81 2.30 -8.84 -2.41
CA ARG A 81 1.62 -9.40 -3.60
C ARG A 81 0.88 -8.34 -4.41
N ALA A 82 0.25 -7.36 -3.75
CA ALA A 82 -0.37 -6.23 -4.44
C ALA A 82 0.67 -5.34 -5.14
N LEU A 83 1.84 -5.16 -4.51
CA LEU A 83 2.96 -4.38 -5.04
C LEU A 83 3.75 -5.10 -6.14
N THR A 84 3.79 -6.43 -6.14
CA THR A 84 4.42 -7.25 -7.19
C THR A 84 3.48 -7.51 -8.35
N LYS A 85 2.18 -7.69 -8.10
CA LYS A 85 1.13 -7.74 -9.14
C LYS A 85 0.85 -6.37 -9.74
N ARG A 86 1.86 -5.50 -9.88
CA ARG A 86 1.70 -4.21 -10.54
C ARG A 86 0.85 -4.43 -11.77
N PRO A 87 -0.29 -3.73 -11.94
CA PRO A 87 -0.86 -3.66 -13.26
C PRO A 87 0.26 -3.08 -14.12
N VAL A 88 0.81 -3.90 -15.01
CA VAL A 88 1.54 -3.36 -16.14
C VAL A 88 0.62 -2.28 -16.70
N ASN A 89 1.11 -1.05 -16.79
CA ASN A 89 0.40 -0.01 -17.50
C ASN A 89 0.10 -0.59 -18.90
N ILE A 90 -1.11 -1.10 -19.12
CA ILE A 90 -1.67 -1.15 -20.48
C ILE A 90 -2.07 0.29 -20.83
N THR A 91 -1.05 1.13 -20.99
CA THR A 91 -1.14 2.29 -21.88
C THR A 91 -0.90 1.75 -23.29
N THR A 92 -1.85 0.96 -23.81
CA THR A 92 -1.92 0.75 -25.26
C THR A 92 -2.86 1.81 -25.79
N ILE A 93 -2.27 2.97 -26.04
CA ILE A 93 -2.81 3.94 -26.99
C ILE A 93 -2.59 3.29 -28.35
N GLY A 94 -3.52 2.42 -28.76
CA GLY A 94 -3.59 1.87 -30.10
C GLY A 94 -4.58 2.69 -30.90
N ILE A 95 -4.10 3.77 -31.49
CA ILE A 95 -4.77 4.40 -32.63
C ILE A 95 -4.64 3.40 -33.79
N SER A 96 -5.74 2.97 -34.37
CA SER A 96 -5.82 2.39 -35.71
C SER A 96 -7.14 2.80 -36.32
#